data_AF-K7EWV7-F1
#
_entry.id   AF-K7EWV7-F1
#
_cell.length_a   1.000
_cell.length_b   1.000
_cell.length_c   1.000
_cell.angle_alpha   90.00
_cell.angle_beta   90.00
_cell.angle_gamma   90.00
#
_symmetry.space_group_name_H-M   'P 1'
#
loop_
_entity.id
_entity.type
_entity.pdbx_description
1 polymer ?
#
loop_
_entity_poly.entity_id
_entity_poly.type
_entity_poly.pdbx_seq_one_letter_code
_entity_poly.pdbx_strand_id
1 'polypeptide(L)'
;LLPQVDFPFPEFVLTVGFLLVLVIEHVVLDCSERQAGEATPLLSCAGGPPQPADPAECGVETGAHHFPVAFQAHSSFRSFVLFLSLSVHALFEGLAVGLQDAESKVLQICMAILVHKSVIAGSLSLLLLQSRVSACCFVALIGTFALMSPLGMAVGIVMTQNPGPSSTMAQCLLEGMAAGTFVYITFLEILPHELNSPTCRLPRVLAMLLGFSAMAALRFL
;
A
#
# COMPACT_ATOMS: atom_id res chain seq x y z
N LEU A 1 -1.51 39.21 26.04
CA LEU A 1 -0.76 38.01 25.68
C LEU A 1 -1.77 36.94 25.29
N LEU A 2 -1.95 36.66 24.00
CA LEU A 2 -2.62 35.43 23.60
C LEU A 2 -1.63 34.28 23.82
N PRO A 3 -2.05 33.13 24.38
CA PRO A 3 -1.16 31.99 24.53
C PRO A 3 -0.69 31.58 23.13
N GLN A 4 0.64 31.41 22.95
CA GLN A 4 1.16 30.71 21.79
C GLN A 4 0.55 29.31 21.82
N VAL A 5 -0.43 29.08 20.96
CA VAL A 5 -0.97 27.74 20.74
C VAL A 5 0.03 27.09 19.79
N ASP A 6 0.98 26.34 20.34
CA ASP A 6 1.94 25.59 19.54
C ASP A 6 1.15 24.53 18.76
N PHE A 7 1.01 24.73 17.45
CA PHE A 7 0.33 23.78 16.58
C PHE A 7 1.19 22.51 16.44
N PRO A 8 0.64 21.30 16.69
CA PRO A 8 1.37 20.04 16.61
C PRO A 8 1.64 19.64 15.14
N PHE A 9 2.60 20.33 14.54
CA PHE A 9 2.94 20.19 13.13
C PHE A 9 3.41 18.77 12.75
N PRO A 10 4.29 18.10 13.54
CA PRO A 10 4.70 16.73 13.22
C PRO A 10 3.53 15.74 13.18
N GLU A 11 2.61 15.81 14.13
CA GLU A 11 1.43 14.96 14.24
C GLU A 11 0.46 15.23 13.08
N PHE A 12 0.30 16.50 12.71
CA PHE A 12 -0.51 16.88 11.55
C PHE A 12 0.03 16.27 10.26
N VAL A 13 1.34 16.40 9.98
CA VAL A 13 1.96 15.88 8.76
C VAL A 13 1.89 14.36 8.72
N LEU A 14 2.12 13.69 9.85
CA LEU A 14 1.94 12.24 9.97
C LEU A 14 0.49 11.82 9.68
N THR A 15 -0.48 12.56 10.20
CA THR A 15 -1.91 12.31 9.94
C THR A 15 -2.26 12.52 8.47
N VAL A 16 -1.69 13.53 7.81
CA VAL A 16 -1.87 13.76 6.37
C VAL A 16 -1.33 12.57 5.57
N GLY A 17 -0.14 12.06 5.89
CA GLY A 17 0.42 10.87 5.26
C GLY A 17 -0.45 9.63 5.46
N PHE A 18 -1.00 9.44 6.65
CA PHE A 18 -1.94 8.35 6.96
C PHE A 18 -3.23 8.47 6.13
N LEU A 19 -3.85 9.65 6.13
CA LEU A 19 -5.09 9.92 5.38
C LEU A 19 -4.89 9.81 3.88
N LEU A 20 -3.70 10.12 3.36
CA LEU A 20 -3.39 9.96 1.94
C LEU A 20 -3.56 8.50 1.50
N VAL A 21 -3.07 7.53 2.28
CA VAL A 21 -3.22 6.11 1.94
C VAL A 21 -4.68 5.68 2.02
N LEU A 22 -5.41 6.15 3.04
CA LEU A 22 -6.85 5.92 3.17
C LEU A 22 -7.61 6.41 1.93
N VAL A 23 -7.29 7.61 1.45
CA VAL A 23 -7.90 8.18 0.24
C VAL A 23 -7.53 7.34 -0.98
N ILE A 24 -6.27 6.92 -1.11
CA ILE A 24 -5.83 6.04 -2.20
C ILE A 24 -6.65 4.74 -2.21
N GLU A 25 -6.78 4.07 -1.07
CA GLU A 25 -7.55 2.84 -0.96
C GLU A 25 -9.02 3.03 -1.38
N HIS A 26 -9.70 4.06 -0.86
CA HIS A 26 -11.10 4.33 -1.20
C HIS A 26 -11.30 4.75 -2.66
N VAL A 27 -10.36 5.51 -3.24
CA VAL A 27 -10.42 5.85 -4.66
C VAL A 27 -10.27 4.61 -5.53
N VAL A 28 -9.35 3.71 -5.18
CA VAL A 28 -9.14 2.45 -5.91
C VAL A 28 -10.36 1.53 -5.76
N LEU A 29 -10.98 1.48 -4.57
CA LEU A 29 -12.26 0.78 -4.34
C LEU A 29 -13.36 1.32 -5.26
N ASP A 30 -13.63 2.63 -5.25
CA ASP A 30 -14.69 3.26 -6.07
C ASP A 30 -14.45 3.01 -7.57
N CYS A 31 -13.20 3.13 -8.03
CA CYS A 31 -12.85 2.82 -9.42
C CYS A 31 -13.13 1.35 -9.77
N SER A 32 -12.78 0.42 -8.86
CA SER A 32 -12.98 -1.00 -9.06
C SER A 32 -14.47 -1.37 -9.08
N GLU A 33 -15.30 -0.77 -8.22
CA GLU A 33 -16.74 -1.03 -8.17
C GLU A 33 -17.44 -0.48 -9.43
N ARG A 34 -17.06 0.71 -9.91
CA ARG A 34 -17.58 1.26 -11.17
C ARG A 34 -17.31 0.34 -12.35
N GLN A 35 -16.08 -0.18 -12.45
CA GLN A 35 -15.71 -1.08 -13.54
C GLN A 35 -16.49 -2.41 -13.49
N ALA A 36 -16.81 -2.92 -12.30
CA ALA A 36 -17.65 -4.11 -12.15
C ALA A 36 -19.13 -3.84 -12.53
N GLY A 37 -19.66 -2.67 -12.19
CA GLY A 37 -21.02 -2.24 -12.53
C GLY A 37 -21.24 -1.99 -14.03
N GLU A 38 -20.25 -1.47 -14.75
CA GLU A 38 -20.30 -1.29 -16.20
C GLU A 38 -20.16 -2.60 -16.99
N ALA A 39 -19.60 -3.65 -16.40
CA ALA A 39 -19.51 -4.97 -17.03
C ALA A 39 -20.82 -5.78 -16.94
N THR A 40 -21.76 -5.38 -16.09
CA THR A 40 -23.05 -6.08 -15.85
C THR A 40 -24.31 -5.60 -16.61
N PRO A 41 -24.34 -4.55 -17.47
CA PRO A 41 -25.60 -4.08 -18.06
C PRO A 41 -26.00 -4.80 -19.36
N LEU A 42 -25.23 -5.79 -19.87
CA LEU A 42 -25.55 -6.46 -21.14
C LEU A 42 -26.15 -7.88 -21.03
N LEU A 43 -26.48 -8.35 -19.83
CA LEU A 43 -27.11 -9.68 -19.65
C LEU A 43 -28.58 -9.64 -19.18
N SER A 44 -29.20 -8.46 -19.06
CA SER A 44 -30.60 -8.36 -18.56
C SER A 44 -31.66 -7.96 -19.60
N CYS A 45 -31.32 -7.85 -20.89
CA CYS A 45 -32.29 -7.49 -21.94
C CYS A 45 -32.39 -8.55 -23.04
N ALA A 46 -32.93 -9.72 -22.70
CA ALA A 46 -33.57 -10.60 -23.68
C ALA A 46 -34.92 -11.04 -23.11
N GLY A 47 -35.94 -10.22 -23.35
CA GLY A 47 -37.32 -10.50 -22.96
C GLY A 47 -37.90 -11.71 -23.69
N GLY A 48 -38.77 -12.45 -23.01
CA GLY A 48 -39.61 -13.50 -23.60
C GLY A 48 -40.81 -12.95 -24.38
N PRO A 49 -41.56 -13.85 -25.06
CA PRO A 49 -43.00 -13.95 -24.81
C PRO A 49 -43.49 -15.43 -24.72
N PRO A 50 -44.78 -15.71 -24.41
CA PRO A 50 -45.22 -16.81 -23.55
C PRO A 50 -45.60 -18.10 -24.31
N GLN A 51 -45.46 -19.26 -23.66
CA GLN A 51 -46.01 -20.52 -24.18
C GLN A 51 -46.61 -21.37 -23.04
N PRO A 52 -47.81 -21.97 -23.24
CA PRO A 52 -48.65 -22.51 -22.17
C PRO A 52 -48.30 -23.95 -21.77
N ALA A 53 -48.73 -24.27 -20.55
CA ALA A 53 -48.78 -25.53 -19.80
C ALA A 53 -48.50 -26.87 -20.51
N ASP A 54 -47.63 -27.68 -19.89
CA ASP A 54 -47.99 -29.03 -19.42
C ASP A 54 -47.09 -29.45 -18.24
N PRO A 55 -47.59 -30.29 -17.29
CA PRO A 55 -46.91 -30.60 -16.03
C PRO A 55 -46.16 -31.93 -16.10
N ALA A 56 -44.91 -31.97 -15.63
CA ALA A 56 -44.38 -33.03 -14.76
C ALA A 56 -42.85 -32.92 -14.59
N GLU A 57 -42.43 -33.20 -13.36
CA GLU A 57 -41.14 -33.79 -12.95
C GLU A 57 -40.00 -32.88 -12.47
N CYS A 58 -39.93 -32.87 -11.13
CA CYS A 58 -38.75 -33.13 -10.31
C CYS A 58 -37.65 -32.05 -10.26
N GLY A 59 -37.70 -31.27 -9.17
CA GLY A 59 -36.68 -30.30 -8.82
C GLY A 59 -35.32 -30.91 -8.51
N VAL A 60 -34.29 -30.27 -9.05
CA VAL A 60 -32.93 -30.30 -8.52
C VAL A 60 -32.45 -28.85 -8.50
N GLU A 61 -32.53 -28.25 -7.31
CA GLU A 61 -31.92 -26.96 -7.05
C GLU A 61 -30.40 -27.11 -7.13
N THR A 62 -29.81 -26.74 -8.26
CA THR A 62 -28.35 -26.62 -8.39
C THR A 62 -27.94 -25.27 -7.80
N GLY A 63 -27.64 -25.30 -6.51
CA GLY A 63 -27.14 -24.17 -5.74
C GLY A 63 -25.92 -23.50 -6.39
N ALA A 64 -25.96 -22.17 -6.36
CA ALA A 64 -24.98 -21.26 -6.90
C ALA A 64 -23.54 -21.52 -6.41
N HIS A 65 -22.61 -21.78 -7.33
CA HIS A 65 -21.18 -21.56 -7.12
C HIS A 65 -20.79 -20.12 -7.50
N HIS A 66 -21.36 -19.12 -6.81
CA HIS A 66 -21.01 -17.70 -6.97
C HIS A 66 -19.82 -17.25 -6.08
N PHE A 67 -19.09 -18.19 -5.48
CA PHE A 67 -18.03 -17.92 -4.48
C PHE A 67 -16.55 -17.82 -4.95
N PRO A 68 -16.11 -18.23 -6.17
CA PRO A 68 -14.69 -18.11 -6.53
C PRO A 68 -14.27 -16.68 -6.96
N VAL A 69 -15.17 -15.93 -7.61
CA VAL A 69 -14.81 -14.66 -8.26
C VAL A 69 -14.66 -13.52 -7.25
N ALA A 70 -15.52 -13.45 -6.24
CA ALA A 70 -15.45 -12.42 -5.19
C ALA A 70 -14.20 -12.56 -4.31
N PHE A 71 -13.81 -13.78 -3.93
CA PHE A 71 -12.62 -14.03 -3.12
C PHE A 71 -11.33 -13.74 -3.89
N GLN A 72 -11.27 -14.11 -5.17
CA GLN A 72 -10.11 -13.85 -6.02
C GLN A 72 -9.95 -12.36 -6.36
N ALA A 73 -11.06 -11.63 -6.59
CA ALA A 73 -11.06 -10.18 -6.75
C ALA A 73 -10.56 -9.48 -5.48
N HIS A 74 -10.97 -9.95 -4.30
CA HIS A 74 -10.56 -9.36 -3.02
C HIS A 74 -9.06 -9.52 -2.73
N SER A 75 -8.44 -10.65 -3.11
CA SER A 75 -6.98 -10.86 -2.95
C SER A 75 -6.14 -9.99 -3.90
N SER A 76 -6.56 -9.90 -5.16
CA SER A 76 -5.85 -9.09 -6.17
C SER A 76 -6.00 -7.59 -5.91
N PHE A 77 -7.19 -7.15 -5.48
CA PHE A 77 -7.48 -5.78 -5.08
C PHE A 77 -6.53 -5.34 -3.94
N ARG A 78 -6.48 -6.13 -2.87
CA ARG A 78 -5.63 -5.85 -1.71
C ARG A 78 -4.15 -5.73 -2.09
N SER A 79 -3.66 -6.69 -2.88
CA SER A 79 -2.27 -6.70 -3.33
C SER A 79 -1.93 -5.47 -4.19
N PHE A 80 -2.89 -4.97 -4.96
CA PHE A 80 -2.74 -3.76 -5.78
C PHE A 80 -2.74 -2.48 -4.92
N VAL A 81 -3.66 -2.34 -3.96
CA VAL A 81 -3.67 -1.22 -3.01
C VAL A 81 -2.37 -1.19 -2.20
N LEU A 82 -1.91 -2.35 -1.71
CA LEU A 82 -0.62 -2.48 -1.04
C LEU A 82 0.55 -2.01 -1.91
N PHE A 83 0.62 -2.49 -3.16
CA PHE A 83 1.63 -2.07 -4.11
C PHE A 83 1.63 -0.55 -4.32
N LEU A 84 0.46 0.06 -4.52
CA LEU A 84 0.33 1.49 -4.78
C LEU A 84 0.73 2.32 -3.55
N SER A 85 0.25 1.92 -2.38
CA SER A 85 0.55 2.58 -1.11
C SER A 85 2.04 2.53 -0.78
N LEU A 86 2.67 1.35 -0.94
CA LEU A 86 4.10 1.16 -0.77
C LEU A 86 4.92 1.94 -1.80
N SER A 87 4.43 2.08 -3.04
CA SER A 87 5.08 2.88 -4.09
C SER A 87 5.10 4.36 -3.76
N VAL A 88 3.97 4.91 -3.27
CA VAL A 88 3.90 6.31 -2.80
C VAL A 88 4.80 6.52 -1.59
N HIS A 89 4.80 5.59 -0.63
CA HIS A 89 5.71 5.63 0.52
C HIS A 89 7.18 5.69 0.07
N ALA A 90 7.59 4.78 -0.82
CA ALA A 90 8.96 4.71 -1.35
C ALA A 90 9.37 5.97 -2.13
N LEU A 91 8.41 6.65 -2.79
CA LEU A 91 8.64 7.91 -3.48
C LEU A 91 8.93 9.05 -2.48
N PHE A 92 8.12 9.20 -1.42
CA PHE A 92 8.33 10.22 -0.39
C PHE A 92 9.63 10.01 0.38
N GLU A 93 9.93 8.77 0.72
CA GLU A 93 11.21 8.41 1.35
C GLU A 93 12.39 8.76 0.45
N GLY A 94 12.32 8.41 -0.85
CA GLY A 94 13.35 8.77 -1.81
C GLY A 94 13.54 10.29 -1.92
N LEU A 95 12.46 11.05 -2.01
CA LEU A 95 12.51 12.53 -2.04
C LEU A 95 13.17 13.09 -0.78
N ALA A 96 12.83 12.58 0.41
CA ALA A 96 13.42 13.00 1.67
C ALA A 96 14.93 12.74 1.75
N VAL A 97 15.39 11.62 1.20
CA VAL A 97 16.82 11.29 1.08
C VAL A 97 17.52 12.20 0.09
N GLY A 98 16.91 12.48 -1.07
CA GLY A 98 17.49 13.37 -2.08
C GLY A 98 17.64 14.81 -1.60
N LEU A 99 16.87 15.22 -0.59
CA LEU A 99 16.95 16.52 0.08
C LEU A 99 17.96 16.56 1.25
N GLN A 100 18.62 15.45 1.59
CA GLN A 100 19.63 15.48 2.65
C GLN A 100 20.94 16.15 2.19
N ASP A 101 21.49 17.00 3.06
CA ASP A 101 22.72 17.74 2.80
C ASP A 101 23.98 17.00 3.25
N ALA A 102 23.86 16.06 4.22
CA ALA A 102 25.01 15.40 4.83
C ALA A 102 25.25 13.99 4.27
N GLU A 103 26.38 13.77 3.61
CA GLU A 103 26.76 12.49 3.00
C GLU A 103 26.71 11.32 3.99
N SER A 104 27.18 11.53 5.23
CA SER A 104 27.14 10.50 6.28
C SER A 104 25.71 10.09 6.65
N LYS A 105 24.78 11.05 6.69
CA LYS A 105 23.36 10.77 6.93
C LYS A 105 22.72 10.05 5.74
N VAL A 106 23.04 10.47 4.52
CA VAL A 106 22.55 9.82 3.30
C VAL A 106 22.94 8.35 3.28
N LEU A 107 24.21 8.02 3.53
CA LEU A 107 24.67 6.63 3.56
C LEU A 107 23.98 5.80 4.64
N GLN A 108 23.84 6.36 5.84
CA GLN A 108 23.16 5.70 6.95
C GLN A 108 21.69 5.41 6.63
N ILE A 109 20.96 6.39 6.09
CA ILE A 109 19.56 6.24 5.70
C ILE A 109 19.44 5.27 4.52
N CYS A 110 20.31 5.34 3.51
CA CYS A 110 20.33 4.41 2.39
C CYS A 110 20.53 2.96 2.84
N MET A 111 21.42 2.69 3.80
CA MET A 111 21.58 1.35 4.37
C MET A 111 20.27 0.89 5.05
N ALA A 112 19.64 1.75 5.84
CA ALA A 112 18.35 1.44 6.45
C ALA A 112 17.26 1.15 5.41
N ILE A 113 17.23 1.93 4.33
CA ILE A 113 16.32 1.74 3.18
C ILE A 113 16.54 0.39 2.53
N LEU A 114 17.78 0.03 2.19
CA LEU A 114 18.08 -1.22 1.51
C LEU A 114 17.59 -2.43 2.33
N VAL A 115 17.82 -2.41 3.65
CA VAL A 115 17.38 -3.49 4.53
C VAL A 115 15.85 -3.62 4.52
N HIS A 116 15.10 -2.57 4.86
CA HIS A 116 13.65 -2.73 4.96
C HIS A 116 12.95 -2.80 3.60
N LYS A 117 13.45 -2.12 2.56
CA LYS A 117 12.91 -2.22 1.20
C LYS A 117 13.03 -3.63 0.65
N SER A 118 14.09 -4.37 0.99
CA SER A 118 14.23 -5.78 0.59
C SER A 118 13.18 -6.68 1.25
N VAL A 119 12.92 -6.48 2.55
CA VAL A 119 11.90 -7.23 3.32
C VAL A 119 10.49 -6.92 2.79
N ILE A 120 10.21 -5.64 2.54
CA ILE A 120 8.93 -5.19 1.98
C ILE A 120 8.75 -5.73 0.56
N ALA A 121 9.77 -5.63 -0.31
CA ALA A 121 9.71 -6.16 -1.67
C ALA A 121 9.47 -7.67 -1.70
N GLY A 122 10.14 -8.43 -0.81
CA GLY A 122 9.91 -9.86 -0.65
C GLY A 122 8.48 -10.18 -0.22
N SER A 123 7.96 -9.46 0.77
CA SER A 123 6.59 -9.63 1.26
C SER A 123 5.57 -9.31 0.16
N LEU A 124 5.70 -8.16 -0.50
CA LEU A 124 4.85 -7.77 -1.63
C LEU A 124 4.90 -8.80 -2.77
N SER A 125 6.09 -9.34 -3.07
CA SER A 125 6.26 -10.37 -4.09
C SER A 125 5.46 -11.63 -3.75
N LEU A 126 5.47 -12.06 -2.49
CA LEU A 126 4.68 -13.22 -2.05
C LEU A 126 3.17 -12.97 -2.19
N LEU A 127 2.69 -11.76 -1.84
CA LEU A 127 1.28 -11.41 -2.01
C LEU A 127 0.86 -11.38 -3.50
N LEU A 128 1.70 -10.85 -4.37
CA LEU A 128 1.44 -10.85 -5.82
C LEU A 128 1.43 -12.27 -6.40
N LEU A 129 2.34 -13.14 -5.96
CA LEU A 129 2.36 -14.55 -6.35
C LEU A 129 1.09 -15.28 -5.89
N GLN A 130 0.65 -15.05 -4.65
CA GLN A 130 -0.59 -15.62 -4.11
C GLN A 130 -1.83 -15.14 -4.89
N SER A 131 -1.80 -13.90 -5.38
CA SER A 131 -2.86 -13.30 -6.21
C SER A 131 -2.82 -13.75 -7.68
N ARG A 132 -1.89 -14.65 -8.05
CA ARG A 132 -1.77 -15.24 -9.39
C ARG A 132 -1.69 -14.22 -10.53
N VAL A 133 -1.01 -13.10 -10.30
CA VAL A 133 -0.74 -12.12 -11.38
C VAL A 133 0.16 -12.74 -12.45
N SER A 134 0.03 -12.30 -13.70
CA SER A 134 0.89 -12.80 -14.79
C SER A 134 2.36 -12.43 -14.55
N ALA A 135 3.31 -13.24 -15.04
CA ALA A 135 4.73 -13.01 -14.82
C ALA A 135 5.20 -11.62 -15.33
N CYS A 136 4.66 -11.16 -16.47
CA CYS A 136 4.92 -9.82 -16.99
C CYS A 136 4.42 -8.73 -16.03
N CYS A 137 3.20 -8.86 -15.52
CA CYS A 137 2.63 -7.94 -14.54
C CYS A 137 3.43 -7.95 -13.23
N PHE A 138 3.82 -9.12 -12.73
CA PHE A 138 4.67 -9.26 -11.55
C PHE A 138 5.97 -8.48 -11.69
N VAL A 139 6.71 -8.70 -12.79
CA VAL A 139 7.99 -8.02 -13.05
C VAL A 139 7.77 -6.51 -13.19
N ALA A 140 6.70 -6.09 -13.86
CA ALA A 140 6.35 -4.67 -13.97
C ALA A 140 6.08 -4.04 -12.59
N LEU A 141 5.24 -4.65 -11.75
CA LEU A 141 4.89 -4.12 -10.43
C LEU A 141 6.10 -4.03 -9.49
N ILE A 142 6.89 -5.11 -9.39
CA ILE A 142 8.09 -5.10 -8.55
C ILE A 142 9.15 -4.14 -9.10
N GLY A 143 9.31 -4.07 -10.42
CA GLY A 143 10.19 -3.12 -11.08
C GLY A 143 9.79 -1.67 -10.81
N THR A 144 8.50 -1.35 -10.93
CA THR A 144 7.96 -0.03 -10.59
C THR A 144 8.20 0.31 -9.13
N PHE A 145 7.88 -0.59 -8.19
CA PHE A 145 8.12 -0.37 -6.76
C PHE A 145 9.62 -0.14 -6.44
N ALA A 146 10.51 -0.88 -7.10
CA ALA A 146 11.95 -0.68 -6.97
C ALA A 146 12.39 0.69 -7.47
N LEU A 147 11.84 1.17 -8.60
CA LEU A 147 12.17 2.45 -9.23
C LEU A 147 11.65 3.68 -8.49
N MET A 148 10.62 3.57 -7.64
CA MET A 148 10.07 4.73 -6.92
C MET A 148 11.09 5.42 -6.00
N SER A 149 11.96 4.66 -5.32
CA SER A 149 13.00 5.24 -4.45
C SER A 149 14.09 6.00 -5.22
N PRO A 150 14.74 5.44 -6.27
CA PRO A 150 15.70 6.21 -7.07
C PRO A 150 15.05 7.35 -7.83
N LEU A 151 13.79 7.21 -8.27
CA LEU A 151 13.04 8.33 -8.84
C LEU A 151 12.86 9.46 -7.82
N GLY A 152 12.40 9.15 -6.61
CA GLY A 152 12.25 10.13 -5.54
C GLY A 152 13.57 10.81 -5.18
N MET A 153 14.65 10.03 -5.03
CA MET A 153 15.99 10.56 -4.78
C MET A 153 16.46 11.50 -5.88
N ALA A 154 16.32 11.11 -7.15
CA ALA A 154 16.70 11.95 -8.28
C ALA A 154 15.94 13.28 -8.30
N VAL A 155 14.62 13.23 -8.07
CA VAL A 155 13.80 14.45 -7.98
C VAL A 155 14.22 15.31 -6.78
N GLY A 156 14.47 14.71 -5.62
CA GLY A 156 14.92 15.42 -4.42
C GLY A 156 16.25 16.14 -4.65
N ILE A 157 17.22 15.49 -5.29
CA ILE A 157 18.52 16.08 -5.65
C ILE A 157 18.35 17.24 -6.64
N VAL A 158 17.44 17.13 -7.61
CA VAL A 158 17.16 18.26 -8.52
C VAL A 158 16.59 19.46 -7.75
N MET A 159 15.79 19.23 -6.70
CA MET A 159 15.24 20.28 -5.86
C MET A 159 16.30 20.98 -5.00
N THR A 160 17.44 20.35 -4.69
CA THR A 160 18.52 20.98 -3.91
C THR A 160 19.39 21.93 -4.73
N GLN A 161 19.28 21.93 -6.07
CA GLN A 161 20.06 22.82 -6.94
C GLN A 161 19.68 24.31 -6.83
N ASN A 162 18.52 24.63 -6.24
CA ASN A 162 18.13 26.00 -5.87
C ASN A 162 17.88 26.05 -4.36
N PRO A 163 18.93 26.08 -3.53
CA PRO A 163 18.80 25.98 -2.08
C PRO A 163 18.14 27.24 -1.51
N GLY A 164 16.83 27.15 -1.25
CA GLY A 164 16.12 28.07 -0.38
C GLY A 164 16.08 27.54 1.06
N PRO A 165 15.79 28.39 2.07
CA PRO A 165 15.59 27.96 3.46
C PRO A 165 14.43 26.96 3.66
N SER A 166 13.73 26.58 2.60
CA SER A 166 12.61 25.64 2.58
C SER A 166 13.01 24.16 2.44
N SER A 167 14.28 23.82 2.12
CA SER A 167 14.69 22.42 1.88
C SER A 167 14.53 21.54 3.11
N THR A 168 14.96 22.00 4.29
CA THR A 168 14.80 21.27 5.56
C THR A 168 13.32 21.08 5.91
N MET A 169 12.48 22.09 5.68
CA MET A 169 11.04 21.97 5.95
C MET A 169 10.37 20.99 5.00
N ALA A 170 10.74 21.01 3.71
CA ALA A 170 10.26 20.05 2.72
C ALA A 170 10.69 18.62 3.08
N GLN A 171 11.92 18.43 3.55
CA GLN A 171 12.37 17.15 4.06
C GLN A 171 11.52 16.65 5.22
N CYS A 172 11.32 17.46 6.28
CA CYS A 172 10.52 17.05 7.42
C CYS A 172 9.07 16.73 7.03
N LEU A 173 8.51 17.47 6.07
CA LEU A 173 7.19 17.19 5.50
C LEU A 173 7.15 15.82 4.81
N LEU A 174 8.12 15.52 3.95
CA LEU A 174 8.20 14.27 3.22
C LEU A 174 8.43 13.07 4.15
N GLU A 175 9.33 13.20 5.13
CA GLU A 175 9.56 12.17 6.15
C GLU A 175 8.31 11.94 7.01
N GLY A 176 7.62 13.00 7.44
CA GLY A 176 6.39 12.89 8.20
C GLY A 176 5.27 12.22 7.39
N MET A 177 5.13 12.57 6.10
CA MET A 177 4.17 11.90 5.22
C MET A 177 4.54 10.43 5.00
N ALA A 178 5.81 10.11 4.76
CA ALA A 178 6.28 8.73 4.63
C ALA A 178 6.04 7.92 5.91
N ALA A 179 6.26 8.50 7.09
CA ALA A 179 5.94 7.87 8.36
C ALA A 179 4.43 7.61 8.50
N GLY A 180 3.59 8.59 8.14
CA GLY A 180 2.14 8.44 8.13
C GLY A 180 1.65 7.32 7.21
N THR A 181 2.17 7.25 5.98
CA THR A 181 1.82 6.18 5.04
C THR A 181 2.26 4.81 5.57
N PHE A 182 3.45 4.71 6.17
CA PHE A 182 3.94 3.47 6.77
C PHE A 182 3.09 2.99 7.94
N VAL A 183 2.62 3.91 8.80
CA VAL A 183 1.71 3.60 9.90
C VAL A 183 0.40 3.01 9.37
N TYR A 184 -0.20 3.60 8.33
CA TYR A 184 -1.39 3.05 7.70
C TYR A 184 -1.15 1.63 7.18
N ILE A 185 -0.14 1.48 6.31
CA ILE A 185 0.20 0.21 5.66
C ILE A 185 0.48 -0.87 6.70
N THR A 186 1.20 -0.54 7.77
CA THR A 186 1.51 -1.50 8.83
C THR A 186 0.26 -1.89 9.59
N PHE A 187 -0.47 -0.95 10.18
CA PHE A 187 -1.50 -1.25 11.17
C PHE A 187 -2.87 -1.61 10.60
N LEU A 188 -3.20 -1.14 9.41
CA LEU A 188 -4.51 -1.38 8.80
C LEU A 188 -4.46 -2.39 7.66
N GLU A 189 -3.34 -2.45 6.94
CA GLU A 189 -3.26 -3.27 5.73
C GLU A 189 -2.53 -4.61 5.98
N ILE A 190 -1.35 -4.59 6.62
CA ILE A 190 -0.54 -5.80 6.85
C ILE A 190 -0.91 -6.49 8.17
N LEU A 191 -0.85 -5.76 9.29
CA LEU A 191 -0.93 -6.32 10.64
C LEU A 191 -2.25 -7.07 10.94
N PRO A 192 -3.44 -6.57 10.54
CA PRO A 192 -4.68 -7.28 10.79
C PRO A 192 -4.72 -8.63 10.07
N HIS A 193 -4.17 -8.71 8.85
CA HIS A 193 -4.13 -9.96 8.09
C HIS A 193 -3.20 -10.99 8.75
N GLU A 194 -2.05 -10.54 9.23
CA GLU A 194 -1.04 -11.40 9.84
C GLU A 194 -1.37 -11.82 11.28
N LEU A 195 -2.17 -11.05 12.04
CA LEU A 195 -2.53 -11.42 13.42
C LEU A 195 -3.88 -12.13 13.55
N ASN A 196 -4.73 -12.11 12.52
CA ASN A 196 -6.06 -12.71 12.56
C ASN A 196 -6.07 -14.23 12.27
N SER A 197 -4.91 -14.87 12.12
CA SER A 197 -4.85 -16.34 12.06
C SER A 197 -4.99 -16.99 13.45
N PRO A 198 -5.74 -18.10 13.58
CA PRO A 198 -6.04 -18.73 14.87
C PRO A 198 -4.85 -19.45 15.56
N THR A 199 -3.74 -19.69 14.86
CA THR A 199 -2.61 -20.49 15.38
C THR A 199 -1.41 -19.63 15.80
N CYS A 200 -0.99 -19.78 17.06
CA CYS A 200 0.25 -19.24 17.65
C CYS A 200 0.49 -17.72 17.43
N ARG A 201 -0.26 -16.88 18.14
CA ARG A 201 -0.14 -15.40 18.07
C ARG A 201 1.18 -14.86 18.64
N LEU A 202 1.68 -15.47 19.73
CA LEU A 202 2.82 -14.97 20.49
C LEU A 202 4.15 -14.96 19.69
N PRO A 203 4.50 -16.02 18.93
CA PRO A 203 5.67 -15.98 18.04
C PRO A 203 5.62 -14.90 16.97
N ARG A 204 4.44 -14.56 16.43
CA ARG A 204 4.29 -13.51 15.40
C ARG A 204 4.58 -12.13 16.00
N VAL A 205 4.05 -11.86 17.18
CA VAL A 205 4.34 -10.61 17.91
C VAL A 205 5.82 -10.53 18.29
N LEU A 206 6.43 -11.63 18.75
CA LEU A 206 7.88 -11.65 19.02
C LEU A 206 8.71 -11.40 17.75
N ALA A 207 8.33 -11.98 16.62
CA ALA A 207 8.98 -11.71 15.33
C ALA A 207 8.84 -10.24 14.91
N MET A 208 7.68 -9.62 15.13
CA MET A 208 7.47 -8.19 14.88
C MET A 208 8.34 -7.31 15.79
N LEU A 209 8.39 -7.62 17.09
CA LEU A 209 9.25 -6.90 18.04
C LEU A 209 10.74 -7.06 17.70
N LEU A 210 11.15 -8.25 17.25
CA LEU A 210 12.50 -8.52 16.78
C LEU A 210 12.82 -7.68 15.52
N GLY A 211 11.93 -7.64 14.55
CA GLY A 211 12.08 -6.83 13.33
C GLY A 211 12.18 -5.33 13.65
N PHE A 212 11.31 -4.82 14.52
CA PHE A 212 11.37 -3.43 15.00
C PHE A 212 12.70 -3.13 15.70
N SER A 213 13.14 -4.03 16.58
CA SER A 213 14.42 -3.89 17.31
C SER A 213 15.61 -3.91 16.37
N ALA A 214 15.61 -4.77 15.34
CA ALA A 214 16.65 -4.82 14.32
C ALA A 214 16.74 -3.52 13.52
N MET A 215 15.60 -2.97 13.09
CA MET A 215 15.56 -1.67 12.39
C MET A 215 16.01 -0.52 13.28
N ALA A 216 15.63 -0.52 14.57
CA ALA A 216 16.08 0.48 15.53
C ALA A 216 17.59 0.40 15.78
N ALA A 217 18.15 -0.81 15.89
CA ALA A 217 19.59 -1.04 16.08
C ALA A 217 20.41 -0.52 14.89
N LEU A 218 19.87 -0.61 13.68
CA LEU A 218 20.51 -0.15 12.46
C LEU A 218 20.81 1.36 12.46
N ARG A 219 20.07 2.14 13.26
CA ARG A 219 20.30 3.58 13.49
C ARG A 219 21.55 3.89 14.32
N PHE A 220 22.14 2.90 14.97
CA PHE A 220 23.34 3.04 15.81
C PHE A 220 24.61 2.55 15.10
N LEU A 221 24.47 1.97 13.90
CA LEU A 221 25.56 1.68 12.97
C LEU A 221 25.84 2.92 12.10
#